data_AF-A0A519SVW7-F1
#
_entry.id   AF-A0A519SVW7-F1
#
_cell.length_a   1.000
_cell.length_b   1.000
_cell.length_c   1.000
_cell.angle_alpha   90.00
_cell.angle_beta   90.00
_cell.angle_gamma   90.00
#
_symmetry.space_group_name_H-M   'P 1'
#
loop_
_entity.id
_entity.type
_entity.pdbx_description
1 polymer ?
#
loop_
_entity_poly.entity_id
_entity_poly.type
_entity_poly.pdbx_seq_one_letter_code
_entity_poly.pdbx_strand_id
1 'polypeptide(L)'
;MKNFPRLAGRLLALLLVLSGLGLSSCKKDETTTVYGNWVRGNSFPGTVRSNAVSFVVNGVAYVGTGIDANSVKYNDFFSFNPTTGSWLRLTPFPGIARYNAAAFSVGNFGYVGTGYDGTNYLRDFW
;
A
#
# COMPACT_ATOMS: atom_id res chain seq x y z
N MET A 1 56.48 -17.34 59.26
CA MET A 1 56.91 -15.99 58.84
C MET A 1 57.23 -16.08 57.34
N LYS A 2 56.55 -15.47 56.37
CA LYS A 2 55.70 -14.28 56.30
C LYS A 2 54.62 -14.52 55.21
N ASN A 3 53.40 -14.08 55.49
CA ASN A 3 52.29 -14.05 54.52
C ASN A 3 52.56 -12.96 53.47
N PHE A 4 52.48 -13.30 52.18
CA PHE A 4 52.38 -12.31 51.10
C PHE A 4 50.93 -12.31 50.56
N PRO A 5 50.19 -11.18 50.65
CA PRO A 5 48.79 -11.15 50.25
C PRO A 5 48.63 -11.08 48.72
N ARG A 6 47.71 -11.90 48.20
CA ARG A 6 47.28 -12.01 46.79
C ARG A 6 46.42 -10.82 46.30
N LEU A 7 46.55 -9.63 46.88
CA LEU A 7 45.55 -8.56 46.70
C LEU A 7 45.96 -7.36 45.83
N ALA A 8 47.21 -7.25 45.37
CA ALA A 8 47.64 -6.05 44.62
C ALA A 8 47.53 -6.18 43.08
N GLY A 9 47.44 -7.39 42.53
CA GLY A 9 47.46 -7.61 41.07
C GLY A 9 46.09 -7.71 40.39
N ARG A 10 44.99 -7.79 41.15
CA ARG A 10 43.63 -7.93 40.58
C ARG A 10 42.80 -6.65 40.61
N LEU A 11 43.32 -5.57 41.18
CA LEU A 11 42.63 -4.27 41.21
C LEU A 11 42.99 -3.36 40.03
N LEU A 12 44.06 -3.63 39.29
CA LEU A 12 44.50 -2.79 38.17
C LEU A 12 44.02 -3.27 36.78
N ALA A 13 43.35 -4.42 36.70
CA ALA A 13 42.67 -4.87 35.48
C ALA A 13 41.16 -4.54 35.48
N LEU A 14 40.64 -3.90 36.53
CA LEU A 14 39.24 -3.50 36.64
C LEU A 14 38.99 -2.02 36.29
N LEU A 15 40.03 -1.28 35.90
CA LEU A 15 39.95 0.15 35.57
C LEU A 15 40.11 0.46 34.06
N LEU A 16 40.16 -0.56 33.21
CA LEU A 16 40.12 -0.41 31.74
C LEU A 16 38.85 -0.98 31.09
N VAL A 17 37.87 -1.41 31.88
CA VAL A 17 36.54 -1.83 31.37
C VAL A 17 35.48 -0.75 31.60
N LEU A 18 35.83 0.38 32.24
CA LEU A 18 34.92 1.49 32.52
C LEU A 18 34.95 2.63 31.48
N SER A 19 35.42 2.37 30.26
CA SER A 19 35.19 3.26 29.10
C SER A 19 33.97 2.85 28.27
N GLY A 20 33.27 1.78 28.68
CA GLY A 20 32.00 1.33 28.10
C GLY A 20 30.77 2.06 28.65
N LEU A 21 30.91 3.29 29.16
CA LEU A 21 29.75 4.13 29.44
C LEU A 21 29.16 4.55 28.10
N GLY A 22 28.17 3.77 27.67
CA GLY A 22 27.40 4.00 26.47
C GLY A 22 27.01 5.46 26.38
N LEU A 23 27.53 6.11 25.34
CA LEU A 23 26.81 7.17 24.69
C LEU A 23 25.54 6.50 24.15
N SER A 24 24.51 6.46 24.98
CA SER A 24 23.15 6.31 24.50
C SER A 24 22.90 7.56 23.66
N SER A 25 23.38 7.52 22.42
CA SER A 25 22.93 8.44 21.40
C SER A 25 21.44 8.21 21.33
N CYS A 26 20.67 9.17 21.84
CA CYS A 26 19.25 9.21 21.64
C CYS A 26 19.04 9.06 20.12
N LYS A 27 18.67 7.87 19.67
CA LYS A 27 17.98 7.76 18.39
C LYS A 27 16.72 8.56 18.62
N LYS A 28 16.68 9.78 18.10
CA LYS A 28 15.40 10.40 17.85
C LYS A 28 14.72 9.46 16.87
N ASP A 29 13.80 8.64 17.36
CA ASP A 29 12.85 7.96 16.49
C ASP A 29 11.95 9.06 15.92
N GLU A 30 12.46 9.81 14.95
CA GLU A 30 11.62 10.61 14.07
C GLU A 30 10.95 9.63 13.11
N THR A 31 9.98 8.89 13.62
CA THR A 31 8.91 8.33 12.79
C THR A 31 7.97 9.48 12.43
N THR A 32 8.51 10.53 11.80
CA THR A 32 7.67 11.46 11.07
C THR A 32 7.04 10.63 9.95
N THR A 33 5.73 10.41 10.05
CA THR A 33 4.97 9.86 8.94
C THR A 33 5.14 10.85 7.79
N VAL A 34 6.03 10.53 6.85
CA VAL A 34 6.24 11.37 5.68
C VAL A 34 4.99 11.18 4.81
N TYR A 35 4.01 12.06 4.99
CA TYR A 35 2.88 12.17 4.09
C TYR A 35 3.41 12.57 2.70
N GLY A 36 3.01 11.83 1.66
CA GLY A 36 3.40 12.15 0.28
C GLY A 36 4.72 11.56 -0.20
N ASN A 37 5.22 10.47 0.40
CA ASN A 37 6.32 9.68 -0.18
C ASN A 37 5.84 8.87 -1.40
N TRP A 38 5.56 9.56 -2.50
CA TRP A 38 5.13 8.95 -3.75
C TRP A 38 6.28 8.18 -4.39
N VAL A 39 6.07 6.88 -4.56
CA VAL A 39 6.97 6.01 -5.32
C VAL A 39 6.24 5.47 -6.54
N ARG A 40 6.94 5.35 -7.67
CA ARG A 40 6.35 4.81 -8.90
C ARG A 40 6.01 3.33 -8.70
N GLY A 41 4.73 2.98 -8.78
CA GLY A 41 4.26 1.60 -8.80
C GLY A 41 4.21 0.99 -10.19
N ASN A 42 3.83 -0.29 -10.26
CA ASN A 42 3.63 -0.99 -11.53
C ASN A 42 2.44 -0.41 -12.30
N SER A 43 2.67 -0.07 -13.56
CA SER A 43 1.66 0.53 -14.44
C SER A 43 0.43 -0.37 -14.58
N PHE A 44 -0.75 0.26 -14.63
CA PHE A 44 -2.00 -0.40 -14.99
C PHE A 44 -1.89 -1.00 -16.41
N PRO A 45 -2.18 -2.30 -16.61
CA PRO A 45 -1.98 -2.96 -17.90
C PRO A 45 -3.16 -2.82 -18.88
N GLY A 46 -4.31 -2.31 -18.42
CA GLY A 46 -5.44 -2.04 -19.29
C GLY A 46 -5.25 -0.76 -20.10
N THR A 47 -6.18 -0.50 -21.03
CA THR A 47 -6.15 0.73 -21.84
C THR A 47 -6.13 1.98 -20.96
N VAL A 48 -5.34 2.98 -21.35
CA VAL A 48 -5.27 4.29 -20.68
C VAL A 48 -6.67 4.92 -20.67
N ARG A 49 -7.12 5.38 -19.51
CA ARG A 49 -8.49 5.86 -19.30
C ARG A 49 -8.57 6.84 -18.13
N SER A 50 -9.65 7.61 -18.09
CA SER A 50 -10.07 8.41 -16.96
C SER A 50 -11.43 7.95 -16.43
N ASN A 51 -11.87 8.51 -15.29
CA ASN A 51 -13.22 8.31 -14.74
C ASN A 51 -13.56 6.84 -14.46
N ALA A 52 -12.52 6.02 -14.22
CA ALA A 52 -12.62 4.64 -13.75
C ALA A 52 -12.96 4.60 -12.26
N VAL A 53 -13.45 3.46 -11.79
CA VAL A 53 -13.69 3.22 -10.37
C VAL A 53 -12.56 2.46 -9.73
N SER A 54 -12.40 2.62 -8.42
CA SER A 54 -11.53 1.77 -7.61
C SER A 54 -12.15 1.48 -6.25
N PHE A 55 -11.81 0.31 -5.69
CA PHE A 55 -12.16 -0.09 -4.33
C PHE A 55 -11.17 -1.13 -3.80
N VAL A 56 -11.17 -1.38 -2.49
CA VAL A 56 -10.30 -2.38 -1.85
C VAL A 56 -11.17 -3.41 -1.12
N VAL A 57 -10.93 -4.69 -1.40
CA VAL A 57 -11.56 -5.83 -0.71
C VAL A 57 -10.45 -6.77 -0.27
N ASN A 58 -10.43 -7.14 1.03
CA ASN A 58 -9.45 -8.05 1.60
C ASN A 58 -7.98 -7.71 1.29
N GLY A 59 -7.65 -6.41 1.28
CA GLY A 59 -6.28 -5.93 1.00
C GLY A 59 -5.88 -5.97 -0.48
N VAL A 60 -6.77 -6.40 -1.39
CA VAL A 60 -6.58 -6.37 -2.84
C VAL A 60 -7.31 -5.14 -3.39
N ALA A 61 -6.62 -4.34 -4.19
CA ALA A 61 -7.24 -3.19 -4.87
C ALA A 61 -7.83 -3.63 -6.21
N TYR A 62 -8.96 -3.06 -6.60
CA TYR A 62 -9.65 -3.35 -7.85
C TYR A 62 -9.83 -2.05 -8.63
N VAL A 63 -9.64 -2.12 -9.94
CA VAL A 63 -9.83 -1.00 -10.86
C VAL A 63 -10.58 -1.49 -12.09
N GLY A 64 -11.57 -0.73 -12.53
CA GLY A 64 -12.33 -1.05 -13.75
C GLY A 64 -13.19 0.10 -14.22
N THR A 65 -13.99 -0.15 -15.26
CA THR A 65 -14.80 0.88 -15.95
C THR A 65 -13.94 2.01 -16.53
N GLY A 66 -14.52 3.18 -16.81
CA GLY A 66 -13.82 4.37 -17.28
C GLY A 66 -13.95 4.59 -18.79
N ILE A 67 -13.33 5.67 -19.26
CA ILE A 67 -13.41 6.12 -20.65
C ILE A 67 -12.02 6.50 -21.19
N ASP A 68 -11.71 6.15 -22.43
CA ASP A 68 -10.48 6.60 -23.11
C ASP A 68 -10.66 7.94 -23.83
N ALA A 69 -9.57 8.44 -24.43
CA ALA A 69 -9.56 9.66 -25.21
C ALA A 69 -10.45 9.63 -26.47
N ASN A 70 -10.84 8.43 -26.94
CA ASN A 70 -11.70 8.22 -28.10
C ASN A 70 -13.16 8.00 -27.71
N SER A 71 -13.52 8.30 -26.46
CA SER A 71 -14.86 8.09 -25.90
C SER A 71 -15.32 6.62 -25.87
N VAL A 72 -14.38 5.67 -25.88
CA VAL A 72 -14.64 4.24 -25.64
C VAL A 72 -14.79 4.01 -24.15
N LYS A 73 -15.92 3.43 -23.75
CA LYS A 73 -16.21 3.08 -22.36
C LYS A 73 -15.81 1.63 -22.13
N TYR A 74 -15.37 1.33 -20.92
CA TYR A 74 -14.94 -0.02 -20.57
C TYR A 74 -15.83 -0.65 -19.50
N ASN A 75 -15.83 -1.97 -19.48
CA ASN A 75 -16.36 -2.80 -18.40
C ASN A 75 -15.34 -3.87 -17.96
N ASP A 76 -14.09 -3.81 -18.41
CA ASP A 76 -13.03 -4.66 -17.88
C ASP A 76 -12.73 -4.30 -16.41
N PHE A 77 -12.21 -5.28 -15.69
CA PHE A 77 -11.78 -5.13 -14.32
C PHE A 77 -10.43 -5.81 -14.11
N PHE A 78 -9.63 -5.24 -13.22
CA PHE A 78 -8.33 -5.74 -12.83
C PHE A 78 -8.19 -5.68 -11.32
N SER A 79 -7.54 -6.68 -10.74
CA SER A 79 -7.07 -6.65 -9.35
C SER A 79 -5.58 -6.37 -9.28
N PHE A 80 -5.17 -5.58 -8.30
CA PHE A 80 -3.78 -5.31 -7.95
C PHE A 80 -3.45 -5.98 -6.61
N ASN A 81 -2.45 -6.87 -6.63
CA ASN A 81 -1.86 -7.44 -5.43
C ASN A 81 -0.74 -6.50 -4.93
N PRO A 82 -0.93 -5.79 -3.80
CA PRO A 82 0.09 -4.85 -3.30
C PRO A 82 1.33 -5.55 -2.74
N THR A 83 1.25 -6.82 -2.36
CA THR A 83 2.40 -7.59 -1.86
C THR A 83 3.40 -7.89 -2.98
N THR A 84 2.91 -8.19 -4.18
CA THR A 84 3.76 -8.52 -5.34
C THR A 84 3.87 -7.40 -6.37
N GLY A 85 3.06 -6.33 -6.21
CA GLY A 85 2.89 -5.28 -7.21
C GLY A 85 2.24 -5.77 -8.51
N SER A 86 1.63 -6.95 -8.54
CA SER A 86 1.15 -7.56 -9.79
C SER A 86 -0.30 -7.20 -10.08
N TRP A 87 -0.62 -7.01 -11.36
CA TRP A 87 -1.97 -6.85 -11.86
C TRP A 87 -2.48 -8.17 -12.45
N LEU A 88 -3.76 -8.47 -12.22
CA LEU A 88 -4.48 -9.58 -12.83
C LEU A 88 -5.75 -9.05 -13.48
N ARG A 89 -5.99 -9.41 -14.76
CA ARG A 89 -7.26 -9.14 -15.43
C ARG A 89 -8.31 -10.12 -14.92
N LEU A 90 -9.47 -9.59 -14.56
CA LEU A 90 -10.60 -10.35 -14.03
C LEU A 90 -11.70 -10.52 -15.08
N THR A 91 -12.73 -11.28 -14.71
CA THR A 91 -14.00 -11.29 -15.44
C THR A 91 -14.52 -9.85 -15.57
N PRO A 92 -14.96 -9.43 -16.76
CA PRO A 92 -15.55 -8.10 -16.94
C PRO A 92 -16.75 -7.89 -16.01
N PHE A 93 -16.94 -6.63 -15.62
CA PHE A 93 -18.16 -6.17 -14.98
C PHE A 93 -19.38 -6.52 -15.84
N PRO A 94 -20.41 -7.17 -15.27
CA PRO A 94 -21.54 -7.70 -16.03
C PRO A 94 -22.51 -6.61 -16.52
N GLY A 95 -22.48 -5.42 -15.92
CA GLY A 95 -23.27 -4.28 -16.39
C GLY A 95 -22.69 -3.63 -17.66
N ILE A 96 -23.46 -2.70 -18.22
CA ILE A 96 -23.05 -1.92 -19.41
C ILE A 96 -21.75 -1.16 -19.11
N ALA A 97 -20.85 -1.11 -20.10
CA ALA A 97 -19.62 -0.32 -20.05
C ALA A 97 -19.92 1.16 -19.79
N ARG A 98 -19.21 1.76 -18.82
CA ARG A 98 -19.55 3.07 -18.27
C ARG A 98 -18.35 3.81 -17.74
N TYR A 99 -18.53 5.09 -17.46
CA TYR A 99 -17.59 5.91 -16.69
C TYR A 99 -18.37 6.79 -15.70
N ASN A 100 -17.67 7.47 -14.79
CA ASN A 100 -18.29 8.24 -13.70
C ASN A 100 -19.22 7.40 -12.79
N ALA A 101 -18.97 6.10 -12.71
CA ALA A 101 -19.67 5.22 -11.78
C ALA A 101 -19.21 5.47 -10.34
N ALA A 102 -20.05 5.09 -9.38
CA ALA A 102 -19.67 5.02 -7.97
C ALA A 102 -19.22 3.60 -7.64
N ALA A 103 -18.20 3.48 -6.78
CA ALA A 103 -17.81 2.19 -6.21
C ALA A 103 -17.37 2.33 -4.76
N PHE A 104 -17.63 1.28 -3.98
CA PHE A 104 -17.21 1.17 -2.59
C PHE A 104 -17.16 -0.29 -2.18
N SER A 105 -16.54 -0.58 -1.03
CA SER A 105 -16.58 -1.91 -0.42
C SER A 105 -17.35 -1.91 0.89
N VAL A 106 -18.11 -2.98 1.14
CA VAL A 106 -18.77 -3.25 2.43
C VAL A 106 -18.54 -4.71 2.77
N GLY A 107 -17.95 -4.96 3.95
CA GLY A 107 -17.52 -6.29 4.34
C GLY A 107 -16.52 -6.86 3.31
N ASN A 108 -16.84 -8.05 2.79
CA ASN A 108 -15.98 -8.76 1.84
C ASN A 108 -16.43 -8.57 0.37
N PHE A 109 -17.28 -7.57 0.11
CA PHE A 109 -17.84 -7.31 -1.22
C PHE A 109 -17.46 -5.92 -1.72
N GLY A 110 -17.20 -5.84 -3.02
CA GLY A 110 -17.08 -4.59 -3.76
C GLY A 110 -18.35 -4.34 -4.55
N TYR A 111 -18.78 -3.09 -4.60
CA TYR A 111 -20.01 -2.67 -5.24
C TYR A 111 -19.72 -1.63 -6.31
N VAL A 112 -20.44 -1.70 -7.43
CA VAL A 112 -20.32 -0.75 -8.54
C VAL A 112 -21.71 -0.41 -9.06
N GLY A 113 -21.99 0.88 -9.22
CA GLY A 113 -23.24 1.28 -9.83
C GLY A 113 -23.23 2.71 -10.32
N THR A 114 -24.41 3.16 -10.75
CA THR A 114 -24.61 4.47 -11.39
C THR A 114 -23.71 4.64 -12.62
N GLY A 115 -23.28 5.86 -12.93
CA GLY A 115 -22.43 6.19 -14.07
C GLY A 115 -23.19 6.48 -15.35
N TYR A 116 -22.43 6.69 -16.43
CA TYR A 116 -22.95 7.09 -17.74
C TYR A 116 -22.37 6.19 -18.83
N ASP A 117 -23.22 5.65 -19.70
CA ASP A 117 -22.83 4.76 -20.81
C ASP A 117 -22.48 5.52 -22.11
N GLY A 118 -22.67 6.84 -22.13
CA GLY A 118 -22.57 7.67 -23.33
C GLY A 118 -23.91 8.17 -23.86
N THR A 119 -25.02 7.61 -23.36
CA THR A 119 -26.40 7.97 -23.73
C THR A 119 -27.30 8.17 -22.50
N ASN A 120 -27.24 7.25 -21.54
CA ASN A 120 -28.09 7.20 -20.35
C ASN A 120 -27.26 7.29 -19.07
N TYR A 121 -27.81 8.00 -18.08
CA TYR A 121 -27.39 7.82 -16.69
C TYR A 121 -27.99 6.53 -16.16
N LEU A 122 -27.13 5.69 -15.60
CA LEU A 122 -27.49 4.38 -15.14
C LEU A 122 -27.88 4.42 -13.66
N ARG A 123 -28.70 3.46 -13.24
CA ARG A 123 -29.20 3.33 -11.87
C ARG A 123 -29.08 1.91 -11.31
N ASP A 124 -28.51 1.01 -12.10
CA ASP A 124 -28.19 -0.35 -11.66
C ASP A 124 -27.03 -0.32 -10.66
N PHE A 125 -27.00 -1.36 -9.84
CA PHE A 125 -26.04 -1.53 -8.77
C PHE A 125 -25.71 -3.02 -8.67
N TRP A 126 -24.42 -3.34 -8.72
CA TRP A 126 -23.88 -4.69 -8.71
C TRP A 126 -22.97 -4.89 -7.51
#